data_AF-A0A6I7Q0N7-F1
#
_entry.id   AF-A0A6I7Q0N7-F1
#
_cell.length_a   1.000
_cell.length_b   1.000
_cell.length_c   1.000
_cell.angle_alpha   90.00
_cell.angle_beta   90.00
_cell.angle_gamma   90.00
#
_symmetry.space_group_name_H-M   'P 1'
#
loop_
_entity.id
_entity.type
_entity.pdbx_description
1 polymer ?
#
loop_
_entity_poly.entity_id
_entity_poly.type
_entity_poly.pdbx_seq_one_letter_code
_entity_poly.pdbx_strand_id
1 'polypeptide(L)'
;MPRPLPQTAVAVLIALARAAPAVAAIEEDHLAFDTTSDLIKVCSVAAGAREYVPAMLACRAFIQATVQYHDAVANRRQLKPLICYPEGTTLDDGRAALLAWARTQADNADYMQEKPVIGLVRALAARYPCPQ
;
A
#
# COMPACT_ATOMS: atom_id res chain seq x y z
N MET A 1 -49.88 -1.76 -47.61
CA MET A 1 -50.39 -1.76 -46.22
C MET A 1 -49.46 -2.62 -45.37
N PRO A 2 -48.67 -2.06 -44.44
CA PRO A 2 -47.76 -2.84 -43.60
C PRO A 2 -48.53 -3.50 -42.44
N ARG A 3 -48.25 -4.78 -42.18
CA ARG A 3 -48.77 -5.54 -41.03
C ARG A 3 -48.04 -5.12 -39.76
N PRO A 4 -48.72 -4.91 -38.62
CA PRO A 4 -48.06 -4.61 -37.35
C PRO A 4 -47.33 -5.85 -36.82
N LEU A 5 -46.06 -5.69 -36.45
CA LEU A 5 -45.26 -6.71 -35.77
C LEU A 5 -45.75 -6.89 -34.32
N PRO A 6 -45.81 -8.13 -33.80
CA PRO A 6 -46.26 -8.40 -32.43
C PRO A 6 -45.27 -7.82 -31.42
N GLN A 7 -45.77 -6.95 -30.53
CA GLN A 7 -45.04 -6.20 -29.50
C GLN A 7 -44.44 -7.08 -28.38
N THR A 8 -44.55 -8.40 -28.46
CA THR A 8 -44.17 -9.32 -27.38
C THR A 8 -42.69 -9.73 -27.39
N ALA A 9 -41.95 -9.46 -28.47
CA ALA A 9 -40.54 -9.89 -28.59
C ALA A 9 -39.54 -9.00 -27.81
N VAL A 10 -39.94 -7.81 -27.36
CA VAL A 10 -39.01 -6.84 -26.73
C VAL A 10 -38.82 -7.07 -25.22
N ALA A 11 -39.76 -7.78 -24.56
CA ALA A 11 -39.76 -7.89 -23.11
C ALA A 11 -38.71 -8.87 -22.53
N VAL A 12 -38.18 -9.80 -23.33
CA VAL A 12 -37.29 -10.88 -22.81
C VAL A 12 -35.81 -10.47 -22.76
N LEU A 13 -35.38 -9.47 -23.55
CA LEU A 13 -33.97 -9.06 -23.61
C LEU A 13 -33.53 -8.15 -22.45
N ILE A 14 -34.44 -7.61 -21.65
CA ILE A 14 -34.11 -6.70 -20.53
C ILE A 14 -33.72 -7.48 -19.24
N ALA A 15 -34.04 -8.78 -19.16
CA ALA A 15 -33.78 -9.57 -17.96
C ALA A 15 -32.30 -9.98 -17.75
N LEU A 16 -31.42 -9.81 -18.74
CA LEU A 16 -30.01 -10.22 -18.67
C LEU A 16 -29.05 -9.08 -18.27
N ALA A 17 -29.54 -7.86 -18.03
CA ALA A 17 -28.68 -6.68 -18.02
C ALA A 17 -28.13 -6.21 -16.65
N ARG A 18 -28.38 -6.87 -15.51
CA ARG A 18 -27.90 -6.34 -14.20
C ARG A 18 -27.45 -7.39 -13.18
N ALA A 19 -26.43 -8.14 -13.53
CA ALA A 19 -25.48 -8.64 -12.53
C ALA A 19 -24.10 -8.03 -12.82
N ALA A 20 -23.97 -6.71 -12.61
CA ALA A 20 -22.63 -6.15 -12.46
C ALA A 20 -22.05 -6.78 -11.18
N PRO A 21 -20.84 -7.37 -11.20
CA PRO A 21 -20.22 -7.82 -9.98
C PRO A 21 -20.13 -6.60 -9.06
N ALA A 22 -20.65 -6.72 -7.85
CA ALA A 22 -20.42 -5.71 -6.83
C ALA A 22 -18.90 -5.62 -6.66
N VAL A 23 -18.31 -4.54 -7.16
CA VAL A 23 -16.94 -4.21 -6.83
C VAL A 23 -16.99 -3.98 -5.33
N ALA A 24 -16.49 -4.94 -4.55
CA ALA A 24 -16.40 -4.79 -3.11
C ALA A 24 -15.60 -3.51 -2.87
N ALA A 25 -16.28 -2.47 -2.37
CA ALA A 25 -15.60 -1.26 -1.95
C ALA A 25 -14.57 -1.69 -0.92
N ILE A 26 -13.31 -1.28 -1.14
CA ILE A 26 -12.30 -1.42 -0.10
C ILE A 26 -12.82 -0.55 1.04
N GLU A 27 -13.18 -1.15 2.18
CA GLU A 27 -13.52 -0.38 3.38
C GLU A 27 -12.33 0.53 3.69
N GLU A 28 -12.55 1.85 3.68
CA GLU A 28 -11.48 2.86 3.82
C GLU A 28 -10.66 2.64 5.11
N ASP A 29 -11.32 2.11 6.13
CA ASP A 29 -10.83 1.72 7.44
C ASP A 29 -9.65 0.72 7.35
N HIS A 30 -9.56 -0.07 6.27
CA HIS A 30 -8.51 -1.07 6.07
C HIS A 30 -7.19 -0.49 5.52
N LEU A 31 -7.16 0.78 5.14
CA LEU A 31 -5.99 1.47 4.60
C LEU A 31 -5.57 2.70 5.43
N ALA A 32 -5.90 2.72 6.72
CA ALA A 32 -5.43 3.76 7.62
C ALA A 32 -3.88 3.77 7.70
N PHE A 33 -3.27 4.95 7.54
CA PHE A 33 -1.82 5.17 7.69
C PHE A 33 -1.58 6.26 8.75
N ASP A 34 -2.19 6.10 9.92
CA ASP A 34 -2.05 7.08 11.01
C ASP A 34 -0.78 6.84 11.82
N THR A 35 -0.45 5.56 12.03
CA THR A 35 0.67 5.12 12.85
C THR A 35 1.59 4.15 12.11
N THR A 36 2.81 3.97 12.63
CA THR A 36 3.73 2.92 12.20
C THR A 36 3.09 1.53 12.29
N SER A 37 2.29 1.28 13.34
CA SER A 37 1.56 0.02 13.49
C SER A 37 0.60 -0.23 12.33
N ASP A 38 -0.10 0.80 11.86
CA ASP A 38 -1.05 0.64 10.76
C ASP A 38 -0.34 0.35 9.44
N LEU A 39 0.78 1.02 9.17
CA LEU A 39 1.64 0.67 8.03
C LEU A 39 2.11 -0.80 8.11
N ILE A 40 2.53 -1.28 9.28
CA ILE A 40 2.95 -2.67 9.48
C ILE A 40 1.78 -3.64 9.22
N LYS A 41 0.57 -3.32 9.69
CA LYS A 41 -0.64 -4.14 9.43
C LYS A 41 -0.88 -4.26 7.93
N VAL A 42 -0.92 -3.14 7.19
CA VAL A 42 -1.11 -3.14 5.73
C VAL A 42 0.00 -3.93 5.03
N CYS A 43 1.25 -3.74 5.44
CA CYS A 43 2.38 -4.43 4.84
C CYS A 43 2.51 -5.91 5.24
N SER A 44 1.79 -6.40 6.25
CA SER A 44 1.90 -7.78 6.74
C SER A 44 0.74 -8.69 6.33
N VAL A 45 -0.25 -8.18 5.59
CA VAL A 45 -1.38 -8.97 5.06
C VAL A 45 -0.89 -10.21 4.31
N ALA A 46 -1.50 -11.36 4.62
CA ALA A 46 -1.15 -12.66 4.06
C ALA A 46 -1.69 -12.84 2.62
N ALA A 47 -0.94 -13.57 1.78
CA ALA A 47 -1.27 -13.78 0.35
C ALA A 47 -2.65 -14.42 0.08
N GLY A 48 -3.22 -15.14 1.06
CA GLY A 48 -4.54 -15.75 0.96
C GLY A 48 -5.70 -14.85 1.38
N ALA A 49 -5.44 -13.65 1.92
CA ALA A 49 -6.47 -12.74 2.38
C ALA A 49 -7.17 -12.05 1.20
N ARG A 50 -8.46 -11.72 1.36
CA ARG A 50 -9.27 -11.07 0.31
C ARG A 50 -8.68 -9.71 -0.09
N GLU A 51 -8.13 -9.02 0.90
CA GLU A 51 -7.55 -7.70 0.83
C GLU A 51 -6.06 -7.68 0.49
N TYR A 52 -5.46 -8.84 0.17
CA TYR A 52 -4.01 -8.93 -0.07
C TYR A 52 -3.53 -8.00 -1.20
N VAL A 53 -4.20 -8.04 -2.36
CA VAL A 53 -3.82 -7.23 -3.53
C VAL A 53 -3.88 -5.73 -3.21
N PRO A 54 -5.00 -5.17 -2.71
CA PRO A 54 -5.04 -3.74 -2.38
C PRO A 54 -4.06 -3.35 -1.27
N ALA A 55 -3.89 -4.18 -0.24
CA ALA A 55 -2.93 -3.91 0.83
C ALA A 55 -1.48 -3.88 0.33
N MET A 56 -1.09 -4.80 -0.57
CA MET A 56 0.25 -4.82 -1.15
C MET A 56 0.50 -3.66 -2.10
N LEU A 57 -0.49 -3.24 -2.89
CA LEU A 57 -0.38 -2.03 -3.70
C LEU A 57 -0.17 -0.79 -2.81
N ALA A 58 -0.96 -0.65 -1.74
CA ALA A 58 -0.85 0.47 -0.80
C ALA A 58 0.51 0.48 -0.08
N CYS A 59 0.95 -0.66 0.46
CA CYS A 59 2.26 -0.80 1.10
C CYS A 59 3.41 -0.41 0.16
N ARG A 60 3.42 -0.95 -1.06
CA ARG A 60 4.47 -0.67 -2.06
C ARG A 60 4.47 0.81 -2.46
N ALA A 61 3.30 1.40 -2.68
CA ALA A 61 3.16 2.82 -3.00
C ALA A 61 3.68 3.71 -1.86
N PHE A 62 3.35 3.38 -0.61
CA PHE A 62 3.83 4.13 0.56
C PHE A 62 5.36 4.09 0.68
N ILE A 63 5.96 2.91 0.51
CA ILE A 63 7.43 2.74 0.52
C ILE A 63 8.06 3.56 -0.59
N GLN A 64 7.57 3.43 -1.82
CA GLN A 64 8.08 4.16 -2.98
C GLN A 64 7.99 5.67 -2.78
N ALA A 65 6.84 6.19 -2.36
CA ALA A 65 6.63 7.62 -2.17
C ALA A 65 7.55 8.19 -1.07
N THR A 66 7.71 7.45 0.04
CA THR A 66 8.60 7.84 1.14
C THR A 66 10.05 7.95 0.67
N VAL A 67 10.55 6.93 -0.04
CA VAL A 67 11.93 6.91 -0.54
C VAL A 67 12.14 7.99 -1.61
N GLN A 68 11.22 8.13 -2.56
CA GLN A 68 11.32 9.19 -3.58
C GLN A 68 11.34 10.60 -2.98
N TYR A 69 10.50 10.86 -1.97
CA TYR A 69 10.50 12.15 -1.27
C TYR A 69 11.80 12.36 -0.49
N HIS A 70 12.26 11.34 0.23
CA HIS A 70 13.55 11.37 0.95
C HIS A 70 14.70 11.73 0.01
N ASP A 71 14.82 11.04 -1.12
CA ASP A 71 15.92 11.24 -2.06
C ASP A 71 15.85 12.63 -2.72
N ALA A 72 14.65 13.06 -3.11
CA ALA A 72 14.44 14.38 -3.69
C ALA A 72 14.80 15.50 -2.71
N VAL A 73 14.44 15.37 -1.44
CA VAL A 73 14.75 16.35 -0.39
C VAL A 73 16.23 16.35 -0.05
N ALA A 74 16.83 15.18 0.17
CA ALA A 74 18.25 15.05 0.49
C ALA A 74 19.12 15.66 -0.60
N ASN A 75 18.83 15.34 -1.87
CA ASN A 75 19.56 15.86 -3.02
C ASN A 75 19.38 17.39 -3.18
N ARG A 76 18.13 17.88 -3.21
CA ARG A 76 17.85 19.32 -3.45
C ARG A 76 18.36 20.24 -2.35
N ARG A 77 18.39 19.78 -1.10
CA ARG A 77 18.76 20.60 0.07
C ARG A 77 20.18 20.33 0.55
N GLN A 78 20.95 19.47 -0.12
CA GLN A 78 22.27 19.01 0.33
C GLN A 78 22.23 18.51 1.79
N LEU A 79 21.10 17.92 2.18
CA LEU A 79 20.94 17.33 3.51
C LEU A 79 21.61 15.97 3.50
N LYS A 80 22.17 15.58 4.66
CA LYS A 80 22.66 14.23 4.86
C LYS A 80 21.48 13.25 4.71
N PRO A 81 21.56 12.26 3.79
CA PRO A 81 20.52 11.25 3.67
C PRO A 81 20.44 10.43 4.97
N LEU A 82 19.23 9.99 5.31
CA LEU A 82 18.98 9.09 6.44
C LEU A 82 19.03 7.62 6.03
N ILE A 83 18.79 7.33 4.74
CA ILE A 83 18.74 5.99 4.16
C ILE A 83 19.72 5.93 2.98
N CYS A 84 20.61 4.93 2.98
CA CYS A 84 21.58 4.71 1.91
C CYS A 84 21.50 3.27 1.40
N TYR A 85 20.48 3.00 0.58
CA TYR A 85 20.24 1.69 -0.01
C TYR A 85 21.10 1.48 -1.27
N PRO A 86 21.58 0.25 -1.55
CA PRO A 86 22.37 -0.04 -2.74
C PRO A 86 21.52 0.01 -4.02
N GLU A 87 22.18 0.21 -5.16
CA GLU A 87 21.54 0.10 -6.47
C GLU A 87 20.92 -1.30 -6.66
N GLY A 88 19.73 -1.35 -7.25
CA GLY A 88 18.97 -2.59 -7.42
C GLY A 88 18.09 -2.98 -6.23
N THR A 89 18.11 -2.23 -5.12
CA THR A 89 17.17 -2.45 -4.00
C THR A 89 15.73 -2.33 -4.48
N THR A 90 14.91 -3.33 -4.17
CA THR A 90 13.51 -3.40 -4.60
C THR A 90 12.54 -2.91 -3.52
N LEU A 91 11.28 -2.67 -3.91
CA LEU A 91 10.22 -2.37 -2.93
C LEU A 91 9.95 -3.55 -1.98
N ASP A 92 10.17 -4.79 -2.44
CA ASP A 92 10.03 -5.97 -1.59
C ASP A 92 11.14 -6.04 -0.55
N ASP A 93 12.37 -5.61 -0.88
CA ASP A 93 13.45 -5.46 0.10
C ASP A 93 13.12 -4.40 1.15
N GLY A 94 12.52 -3.27 0.73
CA GLY A 94 12.05 -2.23 1.64
C GLY A 94 10.95 -2.74 2.58
N ARG A 95 9.98 -3.50 2.06
CA ARG A 95 8.94 -4.15 2.86
C ARG A 95 9.53 -5.16 3.84
N ALA A 96 10.46 -6.00 3.39
CA ALA A 96 11.13 -6.97 4.24
C ALA A 96 11.90 -6.29 5.38
N ALA A 97 12.59 -5.17 5.10
CA ALA A 97 13.28 -4.37 6.10
C ALA A 97 12.30 -3.81 7.16
N LEU A 98 11.17 -3.25 6.74
CA LEU A 98 10.12 -2.78 7.65
C LEU A 98 9.62 -3.90 8.57
N LEU A 99 9.24 -5.05 8.01
CA LEU A 99 8.69 -6.16 8.78
C LEU A 99 9.74 -6.79 9.71
N ALA A 100 11.01 -6.86 9.29
CA ALA A 100 12.10 -7.32 10.13
C ALA A 100 12.34 -6.37 11.31
N TRP A 101 12.38 -5.06 11.06
CA TRP A 101 12.52 -4.05 12.10
C TRP A 101 11.33 -4.09 13.08
N ALA A 102 10.10 -4.18 12.57
CA ALA A 102 8.88 -4.25 13.38
C ALA A 102 8.91 -5.40 14.39
N ARG A 103 9.42 -6.59 14.01
CA ARG A 103 9.58 -7.72 14.94
C ARG A 103 10.50 -7.41 16.12
N THR A 104 11.53 -6.58 15.91
CA THR A 104 12.47 -6.18 16.97
C THR A 104 11.96 -5.02 17.82
N GLN A 105 10.95 -4.29 17.34
CA GLN A 105 10.44 -3.07 17.96
C GLN A 105 8.97 -3.18 18.37
N ALA A 106 8.38 -4.39 18.33
CA ALA A 106 6.95 -4.59 18.53
C ALA A 106 6.45 -4.09 19.90
N ASP A 107 7.29 -4.20 20.94
CA ASP A 107 6.97 -3.75 22.29
C ASP A 107 7.30 -2.27 22.54
N ASN A 108 7.89 -1.58 21.56
CA ASN A 108 8.18 -0.15 21.67
C ASN A 108 6.95 0.67 21.24
N ALA A 109 6.08 0.94 22.22
CA ALA A 109 4.85 1.69 21.99
C ALA A 109 5.09 3.06 21.34
N ASP A 110 6.16 3.77 21.71
CA ASP A 110 6.48 5.08 21.14
C ASP A 110 6.72 4.98 19.64
N TYR A 111 7.57 4.04 19.20
CA TYR A 111 7.84 3.80 17.78
C TYR A 111 6.60 3.33 17.01
N MET A 112 5.77 2.52 17.65
CA MET A 112 4.56 1.97 17.05
C MET A 112 3.46 3.01 16.86
N GLN A 113 3.46 4.10 17.64
CA GLN A 113 2.53 5.23 17.55
C GLN A 113 3.09 6.44 16.77
N GLU A 114 4.35 6.42 16.34
CA GLU A 114 4.91 7.44 15.44
C GLU A 114 4.15 7.48 14.11
N LYS A 115 4.27 8.61 13.39
CA LYS A 115 3.79 8.69 12.00
C LYS A 115 4.46 7.60 11.15
N PRO A 116 3.74 6.94 10.24
CA PRO A 116 4.25 5.77 9.52
C PRO A 116 5.51 6.05 8.69
N VAL A 117 5.64 7.27 8.16
CA VAL A 117 6.85 7.69 7.44
C VAL A 117 8.09 7.65 8.34
N ILE A 118 7.95 7.99 9.63
CA ILE A 118 9.07 7.97 10.59
C ILE A 118 9.47 6.53 10.87
N GLY A 119 8.50 5.67 11.19
CA GLY A 119 8.75 4.24 11.42
C GLY A 119 9.40 3.56 10.20
N LEU A 120 8.91 3.87 9.00
CA LEU A 120 9.51 3.36 7.77
C LEU A 120 10.95 3.85 7.58
N VAL A 121 11.21 5.15 7.73
CA VAL A 121 12.57 5.71 7.58
C VAL A 121 13.51 5.10 8.61
N ARG A 122 13.09 4.91 9.87
CA ARG A 122 13.90 4.22 10.89
C ARG A 122 14.23 2.78 10.49
N ALA A 123 13.23 2.04 10.02
CA ALA A 123 13.43 0.65 9.59
C ALA A 123 14.41 0.56 8.42
N LEU A 124 14.27 1.44 7.43
CA LEU A 124 15.16 1.49 6.27
C LEU A 124 16.56 1.97 6.64
N ALA A 125 16.71 2.97 7.51
CA ALA A 125 18.00 3.44 8.00
C ALA A 125 18.74 2.37 8.83
N ALA A 126 18.00 1.58 9.62
CA ALA A 126 18.57 0.47 10.37
C ALA A 126 19.09 -0.64 9.44
N ARG A 127 18.42 -0.88 8.31
CA ARG A 127 18.83 -1.87 7.32
C ARG A 127 19.91 -1.36 6.35
N TYR A 128 19.85 -0.07 6.00
CA TYR A 128 20.66 0.58 4.98
C TYR A 128 21.28 1.87 5.56
N PRO A 129 22.23 1.74 6.50
CA PRO A 129 22.84 2.88 7.16
C PRO A 129 23.70 3.68 6.17
N CYS A 130 23.68 4.99 6.29
CA CYS A 130 24.59 5.86 5.55
C CYS A 130 26.00 5.84 6.17
N PRO A 131 27.06 5.88 5.35
CA PRO A 131 28.43 6.08 5.84
C PRO A 131 28.54 7.34 6.70
N GLN A 132 29.35 7.28 7.76
CA GLN A 132 29.62 8.40 8.66
C GLN A 132 30.57 9.42 8.03
#